data_AF-A0A7S4DKG6-F1
#
_entry.id   AF-A0A7S4DKG6-F1
#
_cell.length_a   1.000
_cell.length_b   1.000
_cell.length_c   1.000
_cell.angle_alpha   90.00
_cell.angle_beta   90.00
_cell.angle_gamma   90.00
#
_symmetry.space_group_name_H-M   'P 1'
#
loop_
_entity.id
_entity.type
_entity.pdbx_description
1 polymer ?
#
loop_
_entity_poly.entity_id
_entity_poly.type
_entity_poly.pdbx_seq_one_letter_code
_entity_poly.pdbx_strand_id
1 'polypeptide(L)'
;VLIEKGIDPQKYAERERLKNQKIEYKQEPTLEEKLEGASTLDDLSDLEDEYDDDRILQQFREKRLAEMKERASKNIFGEVCEISREDWVREVTEASEDNPVVIHLFQDYVAECEAVDTAFRHLARDHGQVKIWNGSYLSLGY
;
A
#
# COMPACT_ATOMS: atom_id res chain seq x y z
N VAL A 1 -46.58 -4.22 -17.82
CA VAL A 1 -45.32 -5.00 -17.87
C VAL A 1 -44.26 -4.59 -16.83
N LEU A 2 -43.86 -3.32 -16.66
CA LEU A 2 -42.83 -2.93 -15.65
C LEU A 2 -43.38 -2.57 -14.26
N ILE A 3 -44.56 -1.93 -14.18
CA ILE A 3 -45.25 -1.61 -12.91
C ILE A 3 -45.77 -2.88 -12.22
N GLU A 4 -46.18 -3.88 -13.01
CA GLU A 4 -46.63 -5.21 -12.58
C GLU A 4 -45.58 -6.04 -11.83
N LYS A 5 -44.29 -5.72 -12.02
CA LYS A 5 -43.16 -6.42 -11.38
C LYS A 5 -42.64 -5.68 -10.14
N GLY A 6 -43.34 -4.63 -9.68
CA GLY A 6 -42.98 -3.87 -8.47
C GLY A 6 -41.72 -3.00 -8.63
N ILE A 7 -41.31 -2.70 -9.87
CA ILE A 7 -40.10 -1.94 -10.16
C ILE A 7 -40.50 -0.49 -10.46
N ASP A 8 -40.04 0.43 -9.62
CA ASP A 8 -40.21 1.88 -9.79
C ASP A 8 -39.61 2.35 -11.14
N PRO A 9 -40.42 2.94 -12.05
CA PRO A 9 -39.96 3.41 -13.35
C PRO A 9 -38.77 4.38 -13.28
N GLN A 10 -38.69 5.21 -12.23
CA GLN A 10 -37.59 6.15 -12.06
C GLN A 10 -36.28 5.42 -11.71
N LYS A 11 -36.34 4.43 -10.82
CA LYS A 11 -35.16 3.59 -10.48
C LYS A 11 -34.67 2.76 -11.65
N TYR A 12 -35.57 2.33 -12.54
CA TYR A 12 -35.19 1.62 -13.76
C TYR A 12 -34.42 2.53 -14.72
N ALA A 13 -34.94 3.73 -14.98
CA ALA A 13 -34.29 4.72 -15.84
C ALA A 13 -32.93 5.16 -15.30
N GLU A 14 -32.82 5.32 -13.98
CA GLU A 14 -31.55 5.65 -13.31
C GLU A 14 -30.51 4.53 -13.45
N ARG A 15 -30.93 3.26 -13.29
CA ARG A 15 -30.06 2.10 -13.46
C ARG A 15 -29.55 1.95 -14.91
N GLU A 16 -30.40 2.24 -15.89
CA GLU A 16 -30.02 2.28 -17.32
C GLU A 16 -29.02 3.41 -17.60
N ARG A 17 -29.24 4.62 -17.04
CA ARG A 17 -28.31 5.74 -17.18
C ARG A 17 -26.94 5.44 -16.58
N LEU A 18 -26.90 4.86 -15.37
CA LEU A 18 -25.65 4.42 -14.74
C LEU A 18 -24.94 3.34 -15.55
N LYS A 19 -25.67 2.39 -16.14
CA LYS A 19 -25.08 1.38 -17.03
C LYS A 19 -24.47 2.03 -18.27
N ASN A 20 -25.19 2.94 -18.93
CA ASN A 20 -24.71 3.62 -20.13
C ASN A 20 -23.51 4.52 -19.85
N GLN A 21 -23.52 5.25 -18.74
CA GLN A 21 -22.37 6.03 -18.28
C GLN A 21 -21.16 5.14 -18.00
N LYS A 22 -21.36 3.96 -17.39
CA LYS A 22 -20.28 3.01 -17.11
C LYS A 22 -19.69 2.37 -18.38
N ILE A 23 -20.46 2.28 -19.47
CA ILE A 23 -19.98 1.82 -20.78
C ILE A 23 -19.10 2.90 -21.44
N GLU A 24 -19.46 4.17 -21.27
CA GLU A 24 -18.71 5.32 -21.78
C GLU A 24 -17.34 5.49 -21.09
N TYR A 25 -17.22 5.11 -19.81
CA TYR A 25 -15.97 5.11 -19.05
C TYR A 25 -15.17 3.80 -19.12
N LYS A 26 -15.39 2.94 -20.12
CA LYS A 26 -14.50 1.79 -20.32
C LYS A 26 -13.06 2.30 -20.50
N GLN A 27 -12.23 2.07 -19.47
CA GLN A 27 -10.80 2.30 -19.54
C GLN A 27 -10.25 1.50 -20.72
N GLU A 28 -9.29 2.08 -21.45
CA GLU A 28 -8.60 1.33 -22.49
C GLU A 28 -8.01 0.05 -21.89
N PRO A 29 -8.08 -1.09 -22.60
CA PRO A 29 -7.60 -2.36 -22.10
C PRO A 29 -6.11 -2.24 -21.76
N THR A 30 -5.70 -2.87 -20.65
CA THR A 30 -4.29 -2.84 -20.25
C THR A 30 -3.45 -3.59 -21.28
N LEU A 31 -2.13 -3.34 -21.28
CA LEU A 31 -1.22 -4.04 -22.18
C LEU A 31 -1.29 -5.56 -21.98
N GLU A 32 -1.49 -6.05 -20.74
CA GLU A 32 -1.70 -7.46 -20.46
C GLU A 32 -2.96 -8.01 -21.16
N GLU A 33 -4.09 -7.29 -21.10
CA GLU A 33 -5.34 -7.70 -21.74
C GLU A 33 -5.26 -7.69 -23.28
N LYS A 34 -4.53 -6.73 -23.86
CA LYS A 34 -4.28 -6.68 -25.31
C LYS A 34 -3.36 -7.81 -25.77
N LEU A 35 -2.32 -8.14 -24.99
CA LEU A 35 -1.42 -9.26 -25.24
C LEU A 35 -2.14 -10.62 -25.15
N GLU A 36 -3.08 -10.77 -24.21
CA GLU A 36 -3.92 -11.98 -24.12
C GLU A 36 -4.91 -12.10 -25.28
N GLY A 37 -5.35 -10.98 -25.87
CA GLY A 37 -6.23 -10.94 -27.04
C GLY A 37 -5.53 -11.17 -28.38
N ALA A 38 -4.22 -10.92 -28.45
CA ALA A 38 -3.42 -11.09 -29.67
C ALA A 38 -3.13 -12.58 -29.91
N SER A 39 -3.80 -13.17 -30.90
CA SER A 39 -3.68 -14.61 -31.19
C SER A 39 -2.81 -14.91 -32.41
N THR A 40 -2.52 -13.92 -33.26
CA THR A 40 -1.73 -14.11 -34.48
C THR A 40 -0.44 -13.29 -34.47
N LEU A 41 0.55 -13.73 -35.25
CA LEU A 41 1.86 -13.09 -35.36
C LEU A 41 1.78 -11.67 -35.95
N ASP A 42 0.77 -11.42 -36.78
CA ASP A 42 0.49 -10.14 -37.43
C ASP A 42 -0.11 -9.15 -36.41
N ASP A 43 -1.09 -9.60 -35.61
CA ASP A 43 -1.65 -8.81 -34.51
C ASP A 43 -0.57 -8.39 -33.50
N LEU A 44 0.37 -9.30 -33.20
CA LEU A 44 1.52 -9.03 -32.31
C LEU A 44 2.50 -8.01 -32.91
N SER A 45 2.68 -8.01 -34.23
CA SER A 45 3.56 -7.05 -34.94
C SER A 45 2.96 -5.64 -34.95
N ASP A 46 1.65 -5.52 -35.15
CA ASP A 46 0.95 -4.23 -35.09
C ASP A 46 0.96 -3.65 -33.66
N LEU A 47 0.89 -4.52 -32.65
CA LEU A 47 1.11 -4.17 -31.24
C LEU A 47 2.57 -3.78 -30.95
N GLU A 48 3.56 -4.37 -31.62
CA GLU A 48 4.97 -4.01 -31.47
C GLU A 48 5.24 -2.60 -32.01
N ASP A 49 4.64 -2.23 -33.15
CA ASP A 49 4.78 -0.92 -33.79
C ASP A 49 4.00 0.20 -33.05
N GLU A 50 2.82 -0.09 -32.47
CA GLU A 50 2.04 0.88 -31.69
C GLU A 50 2.68 1.18 -30.31
N TYR A 51 3.47 0.22 -29.82
CA TYR A 51 4.18 0.29 -28.55
C TYR A 51 5.69 0.45 -28.76
N ASP A 52 6.05 1.45 -29.56
CA ASP A 52 7.44 1.89 -29.75
C ASP A 52 8.19 1.93 -28.41
N ASP A 53 9.39 1.36 -28.43
CA ASP A 53 10.21 0.94 -27.28
C ASP A 53 10.33 2.05 -26.22
N ASP A 54 10.28 3.31 -26.65
CA ASP A 54 10.33 4.50 -25.82
C ASP A 54 9.15 4.66 -24.84
N ARG A 55 7.90 4.33 -25.21
CA ARG A 55 6.74 4.51 -24.31
C ARG A 55 6.70 3.43 -23.23
N ILE A 56 6.98 2.18 -23.58
CA ILE A 56 7.09 1.08 -22.62
C ILE A 56 8.28 1.31 -21.69
N LEU A 57 9.43 1.71 -22.24
CA LEU A 57 10.63 1.99 -21.45
C LEU A 57 10.42 3.17 -20.50
N GLN A 58 9.69 4.21 -20.92
CA GLN A 58 9.30 5.32 -20.04
C GLN A 58 8.38 4.86 -18.91
N GLN A 59 7.33 4.08 -19.20
CA GLN A 59 6.43 3.55 -18.16
C GLN A 59 7.18 2.65 -17.16
N PHE A 60 8.11 1.83 -17.64
CA PHE A 60 8.92 0.97 -16.77
C PHE A 60 9.87 1.79 -15.88
N ARG A 61 10.48 2.84 -16.44
CA ARG A 61 11.30 3.80 -15.66
C ARG A 61 10.47 4.52 -14.61
N GLU A 62 9.28 4.99 -14.96
CA GLU A 62 8.37 5.67 -14.05
C GLU A 62 7.88 4.74 -12.93
N LYS A 63 7.48 3.50 -13.26
CA LYS A 63 7.08 2.51 -12.28
C LYS A 63 8.20 2.20 -11.29
N ARG A 64 9.42 1.98 -11.78
CA ARG A 64 10.61 1.74 -10.92
C ARG A 64 10.93 2.95 -10.04
N LEU A 65 10.84 4.15 -10.59
CA LEU A 65 11.08 5.38 -9.84
C LEU A 65 9.99 5.62 -8.79
N ALA A 66 8.74 5.29 -9.09
CA ALA A 66 7.61 5.37 -8.16
C ALA A 66 7.79 4.37 -7.00
N GLU A 67 8.15 3.12 -7.28
CA GLU A 67 8.44 2.11 -6.26
C GLU A 67 9.66 2.50 -5.39
N MET A 68 10.67 3.15 -5.97
CA MET A 68 11.82 3.66 -5.23
C MET A 68 11.43 4.86 -4.35
N LYS A 69 10.62 5.78 -4.88
CA LYS A 69 10.09 6.93 -4.14
C LYS A 69 9.19 6.49 -2.98
N GLU A 70 8.33 5.50 -3.20
CA GLU A 70 7.44 4.97 -2.17
C GLU A 70 8.24 4.32 -1.02
N ARG A 71 9.30 3.58 -1.35
CA ARG A 71 10.22 3.03 -0.34
C ARG A 71 10.99 4.11 0.40
N ALA A 72 11.45 5.14 -0.31
CA ALA A 72 12.14 6.27 0.31
C ALA A 72 11.22 7.11 1.19
N SER A 73 9.95 7.30 0.81
CA SER A 73 8.97 8.04 1.62
C SER A 73 8.54 7.29 2.88
N LYS A 74 8.72 5.97 2.93
CA LYS A 74 8.47 5.16 4.13
C LYS A 74 9.63 5.24 5.14
N ASN A 75 10.79 5.80 4.75
CA ASN A 75 11.94 5.99 5.64
C ASN A 75 11.77 7.22 6.55
N ILE A 76 10.67 7.25 7.30
CA ILE A 76 10.24 8.37 8.17
C ILE A 76 10.70 8.15 9.61
N PHE A 77 10.89 6.89 9.99
CA PHE A 77 11.38 6.48 11.29
C PHE A 77 12.91 6.45 11.26
N GLY A 78 13.57 6.37 12.42
CA GLY A 78 15.02 6.57 12.48
C GLY A 78 15.60 6.58 13.89
N GLU A 79 14.72 6.66 14.88
CA GLU A 79 15.06 6.63 16.29
C GLU A 79 14.12 5.69 17.04
N VAL A 80 14.58 5.25 18.21
CA VAL A 80 13.78 4.47 19.15
C VAL A 80 13.17 5.45 20.14
N CYS A 81 11.84 5.46 20.22
CA CYS A 81 11.10 6.31 21.16
C CYS A 81 10.48 5.46 22.28
N GLU A 82 10.20 6.09 23.41
CA GLU A 82 9.46 5.45 24.50
C GLU A 82 7.95 5.50 24.23
N ILE A 83 7.26 4.40 24.50
CA ILE A 83 5.81 4.30 24.34
C ILE A 83 5.08 4.37 25.68
N SER A 84 4.05 5.20 25.72
CA SER A 84 3.10 5.27 26.83
C SER A 84 1.94 4.30 26.60
N ARG A 85 1.23 3.91 27.66
CA ARG A 85 0.01 3.09 27.54
C ARG A 85 -1.08 3.80 26.73
N GLU A 86 -1.18 5.12 26.86
CA GLU A 86 -2.20 5.94 26.19
C GLU A 86 -1.98 5.98 24.67
N ASP A 87 -0.72 6.01 24.27
CA ASP A 87 -0.32 6.03 22.86
C ASP A 87 -0.24 4.64 22.23
N TRP A 88 -0.35 3.55 23.01
CA TRP A 88 -0.28 2.17 22.50
C TRP A 88 -1.22 1.91 21.32
N VAL A 89 -2.48 2.30 21.47
CA VAL A 89 -3.49 2.02 20.43
C VAL A 89 -3.12 2.72 19.13
N ARG A 90 -2.79 4.01 19.19
CA ARG A 90 -2.43 4.81 18.01
C ARG A 90 -1.10 4.37 17.39
N GLU A 91 -0.07 4.24 18.22
CA GLU A 91 1.30 4.08 17.74
C GLU A 91 1.67 2.63 17.39
N VAL A 92 0.90 1.65 17.90
CA VAL A 92 1.08 0.22 17.64
C VAL A 92 -0.06 -0.35 16.82
N THR A 93 -1.30 -0.21 17.29
CA THR A 93 -2.42 -0.93 16.67
C THR A 93 -2.77 -0.30 15.33
N GLU A 94 -3.02 1.01 15.31
CA GLU A 94 -3.34 1.74 14.08
C GLU A 94 -2.12 1.83 13.15
N ALA A 95 -0.94 2.16 13.68
CA ALA A 95 0.26 2.29 12.85
C ALA A 95 0.77 0.97 12.24
N SER A 96 0.35 -0.20 12.77
CA SER A 96 0.73 -1.51 12.23
C SER A 96 0.09 -1.83 10.87
N GLU A 97 -1.00 -1.15 10.52
CA GLU A 97 -1.65 -1.34 9.21
C GLU A 97 -0.80 -0.75 8.08
N ASP A 98 -0.15 0.38 8.34
CA ASP A 98 0.63 1.12 7.35
C ASP A 98 2.13 0.75 7.35
N ASN A 99 2.69 0.45 8.53
CA ASN A 99 4.13 0.26 8.71
C ASN A 99 4.46 -0.91 9.67
N PRO A 100 5.59 -1.60 9.47
CA PRO A 100 6.05 -2.60 10.43
C PRO A 100 6.44 -1.92 11.76
N VAL A 101 5.81 -2.38 12.85
CA VAL A 101 6.06 -1.89 14.21
C VAL A 101 6.75 -2.98 15.04
N VAL A 102 7.82 -2.61 15.74
CA VAL A 102 8.55 -3.47 16.68
C VAL A 102 8.51 -2.82 18.06
N ILE A 103 8.23 -3.62 19.09
CA ILE A 103 8.17 -3.14 20.47
C ILE A 103 9.11 -3.97 21.32
N HIS A 104 10.02 -3.28 22.00
CA HIS A 104 10.88 -3.84 23.01
C HIS A 104 10.33 -3.50 24.39
N LEU A 105 9.79 -4.51 25.06
CA LEU A 105 9.34 -4.39 26.44
C LEU A 105 10.52 -4.69 27.37
N PHE A 106 10.94 -3.70 28.15
CA PHE A 106 12.13 -3.78 28.99
C PHE A 106 11.84 -3.53 30.47
N GLN A 107 12.78 -3.98 31.31
CA GLN A 107 12.77 -3.77 32.75
C GLN A 107 14.14 -3.24 33.17
N ASP A 108 14.16 -2.12 33.89
CA ASP A 108 15.39 -1.37 34.24
C ASP A 108 16.40 -2.19 35.06
N TYR A 109 15.94 -3.25 35.74
CA TYR A 109 16.80 -4.12 36.56
C TYR A 109 17.46 -5.27 35.79
N VAL A 110 17.15 -5.44 34.50
CA VAL A 110 17.70 -6.49 33.64
C VAL A 110 18.76 -5.88 32.72
N ALA A 111 20.03 -6.18 32.98
CA ALA A 111 21.15 -5.60 32.22
C ALA A 111 21.16 -6.03 30.74
N GLU A 112 20.61 -7.20 30.42
CA GLU A 112 20.49 -7.72 29.06
C GLU A 112 19.59 -6.84 28.18
N CYS A 113 18.62 -6.12 28.77
CA CYS A 113 17.76 -5.20 28.05
C CYS A 113 18.54 -3.99 27.50
N GLU A 114 19.62 -3.56 28.16
CA GLU A 114 20.46 -2.45 27.70
C GLU A 114 21.22 -2.78 26.39
N ALA A 115 21.67 -4.03 26.28
CA ALA A 115 22.32 -4.52 25.06
C ALA A 115 21.34 -4.57 23.88
N VAL A 116 20.10 -5.02 24.14
CA VAL A 116 19.03 -5.08 23.13
C VAL A 116 18.60 -3.68 22.70
N ASP A 117 18.47 -2.75 23.65
CA ASP A 117 18.15 -1.34 23.40
C ASP A 117 19.22 -0.66 22.53
N THR A 118 20.49 -0.92 22.80
CA THR A 118 21.61 -0.45 21.97
C THR A 118 21.53 -1.00 20.54
N ALA A 119 21.24 -2.29 20.38
CA ALA A 119 21.06 -2.90 19.07
C ALA A 119 19.87 -2.29 18.31
N PHE A 120 18.75 -2.04 19.00
CA PHE A 120 17.58 -1.43 18.40
C PHE A 120 17.81 0.01 17.98
N ARG A 121 18.60 0.80 18.71
CA ARG A 121 18.98 2.16 18.27
C ARG A 121 19.80 2.15 16.98
N HIS A 122 20.67 1.16 16.79
CA HIS A 122 21.39 0.99 15.53
C HIS A 122 20.44 0.55 14.41
N LEU A 123 19.57 -0.42 14.70
CA LEU A 123 18.59 -0.92 13.73
C LEU A 123 17.63 0.18 13.26
N ALA A 124 17.17 1.04 14.17
CA ALA A 124 16.29 2.17 13.84
C ALA A 124 16.94 3.13 12.83
N ARG A 125 18.25 3.40 12.98
CA ARG A 125 18.99 4.28 12.06
C ARG A 125 19.20 3.65 10.69
N ASP A 126 19.49 2.35 10.65
CA ASP A 126 19.75 1.62 9.41
C ASP A 126 18.45 1.30 8.65
N HIS A 127 17.33 1.17 9.38
CA HIS A 127 16.02 0.80 8.84
C HIS A 127 14.94 1.80 9.23
N GLY A 128 14.97 3.00 8.66
CA GLY A 128 13.97 4.03 8.94
C GLY A 128 12.55 3.74 8.41
N GLN A 129 12.35 2.60 7.75
CA GLN A 129 11.02 2.09 7.39
C GLN A 129 10.32 1.34 8.52
N VAL A 130 11.05 0.97 9.59
CA VAL A 130 10.53 0.22 10.72
C VAL A 130 10.40 1.13 11.92
N LYS A 131 9.24 1.10 12.55
CA LYS A 131 8.95 1.89 13.74
C LYS A 131 9.30 1.07 14.98
N ILE A 132 10.25 1.55 15.78
CA ILE A 132 10.75 0.83 16.95
C ILE A 132 10.40 1.60 18.23
N TRP A 133 9.72 0.94 19.16
CA TRP A 133 9.30 1.50 20.43
C TRP A 133 9.91 0.75 21.61
N ASN A 134 10.28 1.49 22.65
CA ASN A 134 10.65 0.95 23.96
C ASN A 134 9.50 1.16 24.94
N GLY A 135 9.07 0.09 25.62
CA GLY A 135 8.03 0.16 26.64
C GLY A 135 8.52 -0.41 27.96
N SER A 136 8.39 0.34 29.05
CA SER A 136 8.59 -0.23 30.38
C SER A 136 7.37 -1.07 30.76
N TYR A 137 7.59 -2.25 31.33
CA TYR A 137 6.50 -3.08 31.86
C TYR A 137 5.62 -2.31 32.86
N LEU A 138 6.23 -1.43 33.65
CA LEU A 138 5.55 -0.61 34.65
C LEU A 138 4.67 0.48 34.01
N SER A 139 5.14 1.11 32.93
CA SER A 139 4.38 2.16 32.23
C SER A 139 3.20 1.59 31.44
N LEU A 140 3.33 0.34 30.99
CA LEU A 140 2.27 -0.39 30.29
C LEU A 140 1.37 -1.19 31.23
N GLY A 141 1.68 -1.19 32.52
CA GLY A 141 0.94 -1.75 33.66
C GLY A 141 0.65 -3.24 33.55
N TYR A 142 1.67 -4.01 33.20
CA TYR A 142 1.75 -5.47 33.28
C TYR A 142 2.58 -5.90 34.49
#